data_AF-A0A3C0SQC7-F1
#
_entry.id   AF-A0A3C0SQC7-F1
#
_cell.length_a   1.000
_cell.length_b   1.000
_cell.length_c   1.000
_cell.angle_alpha   90.00
_cell.angle_beta   90.00
_cell.angle_gamma   90.00
#
_symmetry.space_group_name_H-M   'P 1'
#
loop_
_entity.id
_entity.type
_entity.pdbx_description
1 polymer ?
#
loop_
_entity_poly.entity_id
_entity_poly.type
_entity_poly.pdbx_seq_one_letter_code
_entity_poly.pdbx_strand_id
1 'polypeptide(L)'
;MKTEFLKELGLTEEEIKSIMAENGKDVEAEKEKIKATTAELEGTKTQLKEANSTIIELKKNNGDNEGLQTKVKEYEDTIKTQKADYEAKVRNLTLDSAIEKTLTGAKAKHTDLLSTKIDRDKLVIGEDGKVTGLDEQLKGLKETYKDLFEEKISGATPANPEGGSKGNNTYEALMANADNMSAEEVAAQFMAMQNNK
;
A
#
# COMPACT_ATOMS: atom_id res chain seq x y z
N MET A 1 -6.99 0.21 1.10
CA MET A 1 -7.51 -1.17 1.34
C MET A 1 -8.81 -1.38 0.53
N LYS A 2 -9.22 -2.61 0.17
CA LYS A 2 -10.49 -2.87 -0.55
C LYS A 2 -11.53 -3.45 0.41
N THR A 3 -12.75 -2.90 0.40
CA THR A 3 -13.88 -3.39 1.20
C THR A 3 -14.22 -4.85 0.91
N GLU A 4 -14.19 -5.26 -0.35
CA GLU A 4 -14.48 -6.64 -0.76
C GLU A 4 -13.48 -7.66 -0.17
N PHE A 5 -12.21 -7.26 0.02
CA PHE A 5 -11.21 -8.09 0.69
C PHE A 5 -11.54 -8.28 2.19
N LEU A 6 -12.08 -7.24 2.84
CA LEU A 6 -12.47 -7.32 4.25
C LEU A 6 -13.78 -8.13 4.43
N LYS A 7 -14.71 -8.06 3.46
CA LYS A 7 -15.89 -8.93 3.42
C LYS A 7 -15.53 -10.40 3.21
N GLU A 8 -14.58 -10.70 2.31
CA GLU A 8 -14.05 -12.06 2.12
C GLU A 8 -13.39 -12.64 3.38
N LEU A 9 -12.90 -11.79 4.30
CA LEU A 9 -12.33 -12.21 5.59
C LEU A 9 -13.41 -12.50 6.65
N GLY A 10 -14.69 -12.33 6.33
CA GLY A 10 -15.80 -12.62 7.26
C GLY A 10 -16.03 -11.53 8.32
N LEU A 11 -15.49 -10.33 8.13
CA LEU A 11 -15.70 -9.20 9.03
C LEU A 11 -17.11 -8.63 8.86
N THR A 12 -17.69 -8.16 9.98
CA THR A 12 -19.00 -7.50 9.96
C THR A 12 -18.93 -6.13 9.30
N GLU A 13 -20.04 -5.63 8.75
CA GLU A 13 -20.06 -4.32 8.08
C GLU A 13 -19.60 -3.18 8.99
N GLU A 14 -19.86 -3.26 10.30
CA GLU A 14 -19.40 -2.28 11.29
C GLU A 14 -17.86 -2.30 11.46
N GLU A 15 -17.25 -3.48 11.54
CA GLU A 15 -15.80 -3.63 11.63
C GLU A 15 -15.10 -3.17 10.36
N ILE A 16 -15.66 -3.51 9.19
CA ILE A 16 -15.17 -3.05 7.88
C ILE A 16 -15.20 -1.53 7.80
N LYS A 17 -16.29 -0.90 8.25
CA LYS A 17 -16.43 0.56 8.25
C LYS A 17 -15.39 1.23 9.15
N SER A 18 -15.12 0.66 10.33
CA SER A 18 -14.09 1.16 11.26
C SER A 18 -12.68 1.03 10.68
N ILE A 19 -12.33 -0.14 10.13
CA ILE A 19 -11.01 -0.40 9.51
C ILE A 19 -10.79 0.49 8.29
N MET A 20 -11.79 0.65 7.43
CA MET A 20 -11.68 1.51 6.25
C MET A 20 -11.57 2.99 6.62
N ALA A 21 -12.22 3.42 7.71
CA ALA A 21 -12.07 4.78 8.23
C ALA A 21 -10.65 5.04 8.74
N GLU A 22 -10.08 4.11 9.52
CA GLU A 22 -8.70 4.25 10.02
C GLU A 22 -7.67 4.15 8.90
N ASN A 23 -7.81 3.18 7.98
CA ASN A 23 -6.98 3.08 6.78
C ASN A 23 -7.08 4.33 5.90
N GLY A 24 -8.27 4.93 5.83
CA GLY A 24 -8.51 6.19 5.13
C GLY A 24 -7.71 7.34 5.75
N LYS A 25 -7.69 7.44 7.08
CA LYS A 25 -6.85 8.43 7.79
C LYS A 25 -5.36 8.21 7.55
N ASP A 26 -4.89 6.96 7.64
CA ASP A 26 -3.47 6.64 7.43
C ASP A 26 -3.04 6.95 5.99
N VAL A 27 -3.84 6.57 5.00
CA VAL A 27 -3.58 6.86 3.59
C VAL A 27 -3.55 8.37 3.33
N GLU A 28 -4.45 9.13 3.96
CA GLU A 28 -4.48 10.58 3.76
C GLU A 28 -3.31 11.28 4.48
N ALA A 29 -2.92 10.81 5.67
CA ALA A 29 -1.71 11.26 6.36
C ALA A 29 -0.44 10.96 5.54
N GLU A 30 -0.35 9.77 4.93
CA GLU A 30 0.76 9.38 4.07
C GLU A 30 0.79 10.24 2.79
N LYS A 31 -0.37 10.52 2.19
CA LYS A 31 -0.47 11.44 1.04
C LYS A 31 -0.04 12.86 1.40
N GLU A 32 -0.41 13.36 2.57
CA GLU A 32 0.03 14.69 3.03
C GLU A 32 1.55 14.74 3.22
N LYS A 33 2.13 13.70 3.82
CA LYS A 33 3.59 13.54 3.91
C LYS A 33 4.25 13.52 2.53
N ILE A 34 3.71 12.75 1.60
CA ILE A 34 4.24 12.67 0.22
C ILE A 34 4.15 14.03 -0.47
N LYS A 35 3.02 14.76 -0.33
CA LYS A 35 2.87 16.12 -0.89
C LYS A 35 3.86 17.10 -0.27
N ALA A 36 4.02 17.09 1.06
CA ALA A 36 4.97 17.95 1.76
C ALA A 36 6.40 17.66 1.30
N THR A 37 6.78 16.37 1.24
CA THR A 37 8.10 15.93 0.78
C THR A 37 8.33 16.30 -0.69
N THR A 38 7.31 16.18 -1.55
CA THR A 38 7.39 16.57 -2.96
C THR A 38 7.56 18.09 -3.12
N ALA A 39 6.86 18.88 -2.30
CA ALA A 39 6.99 20.33 -2.29
C ALA A 39 8.39 20.79 -1.81
N GLU A 40 8.91 20.16 -0.75
CA GLU A 40 10.29 20.39 -0.29
C GLU A 40 11.32 19.99 -1.36
N LEU A 41 11.06 18.92 -2.10
CA LEU A 41 11.91 18.45 -3.20
C LEU A 41 11.98 19.47 -4.34
N GLU A 42 10.83 19.95 -4.82
CA GLU A 42 10.78 20.97 -5.87
C GLU A 42 11.39 22.31 -5.40
N GLY A 43 11.20 22.68 -4.13
CA GLY A 43 11.84 23.85 -3.51
C GLY A 43 13.36 23.73 -3.50
N THR A 44 13.88 22.60 -3.00
CA THR A 44 15.33 22.32 -2.94
C THR A 44 15.95 22.31 -4.34
N LYS A 45 15.26 21.70 -5.32
CA LYS A 45 15.71 21.65 -6.71
C LYS A 45 15.78 23.04 -7.35
N THR A 46 14.82 23.91 -7.04
CA THR A 46 14.81 25.29 -7.50
C THR A 46 15.98 26.08 -6.89
N GLN A 47 16.18 25.97 -5.58
CA GLN A 47 17.31 26.60 -4.89
C GLN A 47 18.67 26.13 -5.43
N LEU A 48 18.82 24.83 -5.73
CA LEU A 48 20.05 24.29 -6.32
C LEU A 48 20.31 24.88 -7.72
N LYS A 49 19.26 25.10 -8.50
CA LYS A 49 19.35 25.68 -9.84
C LYS A 49 19.71 27.17 -9.79
N GLU A 50 19.12 27.91 -8.86
CA GLU A 50 19.44 29.30 -8.59
C GLU A 50 20.89 29.45 -8.10
N ALA A 51 21.31 28.66 -7.11
CA ALA A 51 22.68 28.66 -6.60
C ALA A 51 23.71 28.38 -7.71
N ASN A 52 23.45 27.39 -8.56
CA ASN A 52 24.30 27.11 -9.73
C ASN A 52 24.37 28.30 -10.69
N SER A 53 23.24 28.98 -10.93
CA SER A 53 23.20 30.15 -11.81
C SER A 53 23.99 31.33 -11.22
N THR A 54 23.84 31.59 -9.92
CA THR A 54 24.60 32.63 -9.20
C THR A 54 26.10 32.35 -9.22
N ILE A 55 26.52 31.09 -9.09
CA ILE A 55 27.94 30.70 -9.19
C ILE A 55 28.51 30.98 -10.58
N ILE A 56 27.74 30.68 -11.64
CA ILE A 56 28.14 30.97 -13.02
C ILE A 56 28.30 32.48 -13.23
N GLU A 57 27.37 33.29 -12.71
CA GLU A 57 27.48 34.75 -12.77
C GLU A 57 28.66 35.29 -11.96
N LEU A 58 28.88 34.79 -10.74
CA LEU A 58 30.04 35.17 -9.92
C LEU A 58 31.35 34.78 -10.60
N LYS A 59 31.45 33.61 -11.23
CA LYS A 59 32.61 33.24 -12.07
C LYS A 59 32.86 34.25 -13.17
N LYS A 60 31.80 34.64 -13.89
CA LYS A 60 31.89 35.54 -15.03
C LYS A 60 32.27 36.96 -14.62
N ASN A 61 31.77 37.43 -13.48
CA ASN A 61 31.99 38.80 -12.99
C ASN A 61 33.29 38.96 -12.17
N ASN A 62 33.87 37.89 -11.63
CA ASN A 62 35.05 37.94 -10.74
C ASN A 62 36.29 37.17 -11.24
N GLY A 63 36.50 37.11 -12.56
CA GLY A 63 37.63 36.41 -13.18
C GLY A 63 39.03 36.73 -12.63
N ASP A 64 39.25 37.93 -12.09
CA ASP A 64 40.57 38.43 -11.63
C ASP A 64 40.84 38.31 -10.11
N ASN A 65 39.96 37.67 -9.33
CA ASN A 65 40.11 37.60 -7.86
C ASN A 65 40.28 36.15 -7.39
N GLU A 66 41.53 35.70 -7.22
CA GLU A 66 41.91 34.31 -6.89
C GLU A 66 41.19 33.75 -5.64
N GLY A 67 40.94 34.59 -4.62
CA GLY A 67 40.22 34.19 -3.42
C GLY A 67 38.75 33.85 -3.68
N LEU A 68 38.10 34.55 -4.62
CA LEU A 68 36.72 34.27 -5.04
C LEU A 68 36.65 33.08 -5.99
N GLN A 69 37.61 32.90 -6.89
CA GLN A 69 37.69 31.68 -7.71
C GLN A 69 37.82 30.40 -6.86
N THR A 70 38.56 30.48 -5.75
CA THR A 70 38.73 29.36 -4.82
C THR A 70 37.40 29.00 -4.16
N LYS A 71 36.67 29.98 -3.59
CA LYS A 71 35.33 29.76 -3.01
C LYS A 71 34.31 29.25 -4.02
N VAL A 72 34.39 29.75 -5.25
CA VAL A 72 33.53 29.30 -6.35
C VAL A 72 33.75 27.82 -6.66
N LYS A 73 35.01 27.35 -6.72
CA LYS A 73 35.30 25.91 -6.87
C LYS A 73 34.77 25.11 -5.69
N GLU A 74 34.97 25.62 -4.48
CA GLU A 74 34.51 24.99 -3.24
C GLU A 74 32.98 24.82 -3.24
N TYR A 75 32.25 25.84 -3.69
CA TYR A 75 30.80 25.78 -3.87
C TYR A 75 30.37 24.85 -5.00
N GLU A 76 31.11 24.79 -6.12
CA GLU A 76 30.83 23.83 -7.19
C GLU A 76 30.99 22.38 -6.71
N ASP A 77 32.05 22.09 -5.96
CA ASP A 77 32.31 20.76 -5.42
C ASP A 77 31.28 20.39 -4.35
N THR A 78 30.89 21.35 -3.50
CA THR A 78 29.82 21.18 -2.52
C THR A 78 28.49 20.88 -3.21
N ILE A 79 28.12 21.64 -4.24
CA ILE A 79 26.88 21.42 -4.99
C ILE A 79 26.90 20.09 -5.74
N LYS A 80 28.04 19.70 -6.32
CA LYS A 80 28.19 18.37 -6.93
C LYS A 80 27.96 17.25 -5.93
N THR A 81 28.57 17.38 -4.75
CA THR A 81 28.43 16.40 -3.67
C THR A 81 26.98 16.34 -3.19
N GLN A 82 26.38 17.50 -2.92
CA GLN A 82 24.97 17.59 -2.54
C GLN A 82 24.06 17.01 -3.60
N LYS A 83 24.28 17.31 -4.89
CA LYS A 83 23.48 16.75 -5.98
C LYS A 83 23.57 15.23 -6.03
N ALA A 84 24.78 14.66 -5.89
CA ALA A 84 24.97 13.22 -5.85
C ALA A 84 24.28 12.59 -4.62
N ASP A 85 24.40 13.20 -3.45
CA ASP A 85 23.73 12.76 -2.23
C ASP A 85 22.20 12.84 -2.35
N TYR A 86 21.68 13.90 -2.98
CA TYR A 86 20.25 14.06 -3.23
C TYR A 86 19.75 13.01 -4.23
N GLU A 87 20.45 12.79 -5.34
CA GLU A 87 20.11 11.73 -6.31
C GLU A 87 20.14 10.36 -5.64
N ALA A 88 21.13 10.07 -4.79
CA ALA A 88 21.21 8.84 -4.03
C ALA A 88 20.07 8.69 -3.01
N LYS A 89 19.71 9.77 -2.28
CA LYS A 89 18.57 9.76 -1.36
C LYS A 89 17.24 9.53 -2.07
N VAL A 90 17.01 10.21 -3.19
CA VAL A 90 15.79 10.03 -3.99
C VAL A 90 15.73 8.61 -4.55
N ARG A 91 16.85 8.08 -5.03
CA ARG A 91 16.95 6.68 -5.49
C ARG A 91 16.59 5.72 -4.36
N ASN A 92 17.22 5.85 -3.20
CA ASN A 92 16.98 4.97 -2.06
C ASN A 92 15.55 5.06 -1.55
N LEU A 93 14.99 6.27 -1.41
CA LEU A 93 13.60 6.46 -0.99
C LEU A 93 12.62 5.79 -1.97
N THR A 94 12.85 5.97 -3.28
CA THR A 94 12.03 5.34 -4.32
C THR A 94 12.10 3.82 -4.25
N LEU A 95 13.31 3.27 -4.06
CA LEU A 95 13.51 1.83 -3.88
C LEU A 95 12.82 1.32 -2.62
N ASP A 96 13.03 1.97 -1.48
CA ASP A 96 12.47 1.54 -0.19
C ASP A 96 10.93 1.57 -0.24
N SER A 97 10.31 2.62 -0.77
CA SER A 97 8.86 2.68 -0.96
C SER A 97 8.33 1.59 -1.90
N ALA A 98 9.05 1.30 -2.99
CA ALA A 98 8.66 0.25 -3.92
C ALA A 98 8.79 -1.15 -3.29
N ILE A 99 9.87 -1.40 -2.56
CA ILE A 99 10.14 -2.64 -1.81
C ILE A 99 9.05 -2.87 -0.77
N GLU A 100 8.78 -1.88 0.06
CA GLU A 100 7.80 -1.96 1.13
C GLU A 100 6.39 -2.20 0.58
N LYS A 101 6.01 -1.48 -0.49
CA LYS A 101 4.72 -1.68 -1.16
C LYS A 101 4.58 -3.10 -1.72
N THR A 102 5.66 -3.62 -2.30
CA THR A 102 5.68 -4.96 -2.90
C THR A 102 5.62 -6.06 -1.85
N LEU A 103 6.38 -5.92 -0.75
CA LEU A 103 6.37 -6.85 0.39
C LEU A 103 5.04 -6.82 1.14
N THR A 104 4.48 -5.63 1.38
CA THR A 104 3.16 -5.46 2.01
C THR A 104 2.06 -6.07 1.13
N GLY A 105 2.07 -5.80 -0.17
CA GLY A 105 1.15 -6.41 -1.13
C GLY A 105 1.28 -7.94 -1.21
N ALA A 106 2.48 -8.46 -0.94
CA ALA A 106 2.77 -9.88 -0.85
C ALA A 106 2.39 -10.53 0.49
N LYS A 107 1.85 -9.76 1.46
CA LYS A 107 1.56 -10.21 2.82
C LYS A 107 2.78 -10.79 3.55
N ALA A 108 3.91 -10.11 3.41
CA ALA A 108 5.10 -10.38 4.20
C ALA A 108 4.82 -10.11 5.70
N LYS A 109 5.15 -11.07 6.57
CA LYS A 109 5.00 -10.92 8.03
C LYS A 109 6.00 -9.93 8.62
N HIS A 110 7.19 -9.84 8.03
CA HIS A 110 8.27 -8.94 8.45
C HIS A 110 8.87 -8.24 7.24
N THR A 111 8.21 -7.17 6.80
CA THR A 111 8.65 -6.32 5.67
C THR A 111 10.06 -5.76 5.89
N ASP A 112 10.41 -5.36 7.11
CA ASP A 112 11.73 -4.81 7.46
C ASP A 112 12.87 -5.82 7.32
N LEU A 113 12.63 -7.09 7.69
CA LEU A 113 13.64 -8.14 7.52
C LEU A 113 13.77 -8.54 6.06
N LEU A 114 12.64 -8.69 5.37
CA LEU A 114 12.63 -9.13 3.98
C LEU A 114 13.19 -8.06 3.03
N SER A 115 13.02 -6.76 3.35
CA SER A 115 13.61 -5.67 2.58
C SER A 115 15.14 -5.73 2.56
N THR A 116 15.79 -6.18 3.65
CA THR A 116 17.25 -6.37 3.69
C THR A 116 17.77 -7.51 2.80
N LYS A 117 16.89 -8.44 2.40
CA LYS A 117 17.23 -9.55 1.51
C LYS A 117 17.10 -9.18 0.03
N ILE A 118 16.53 -8.01 -0.26
CA ILE A 118 16.40 -7.50 -1.61
C ILE A 118 17.71 -6.83 -2.01
N ASP A 119 18.23 -7.23 -3.16
CA ASP A 119 19.47 -6.72 -3.72
C ASP A 119 19.15 -5.44 -4.50
N ARG A 120 19.32 -4.30 -3.81
CA ARG A 120 19.05 -2.94 -4.30
C ARG A 120 19.92 -2.53 -5.50
N ASP A 121 21.06 -3.18 -5.70
CA ASP A 121 21.98 -2.85 -6.80
C ASP A 121 21.50 -3.44 -8.13
N LYS A 122 20.71 -4.52 -8.07
CA LYS A 122 20.05 -5.12 -9.24
C LYS A 122 18.71 -4.48 -9.58
N LEU A 123 18.25 -3.51 -8.79
CA LEU A 123 16.99 -2.81 -9.02
C LEU A 123 17.20 -1.59 -9.91
N VAL A 124 16.42 -1.55 -11.00
CA VAL A 124 16.42 -0.44 -11.95
C VAL A 124 15.11 0.32 -11.82
N ILE A 125 15.21 1.61 -11.48
CA ILE A 125 14.08 2.54 -11.48
C ILE A 125 13.86 3.00 -12.92
N GLY A 126 12.73 2.63 -13.50
CA GLY A 126 12.28 3.14 -14.79
C GLY A 126 11.84 4.60 -14.71
N GLU A 127 11.74 5.26 -15.87
CA GLU A 127 11.30 6.66 -15.97
C GLU A 127 9.86 6.89 -15.47
N ASP A 128 9.05 5.83 -15.41
CA ASP A 128 7.70 5.81 -14.87
C ASP A 128 7.65 5.65 -13.34
N GLY A 129 8.81 5.60 -12.68
CA GLY A 129 8.95 5.36 -11.25
C GLY A 129 8.73 3.90 -10.83
N LYS A 130 8.59 2.97 -11.79
CA LYS A 130 8.52 1.53 -11.46
C LYS A 130 9.91 0.95 -11.26
N VAL A 131 10.04 0.13 -10.23
CA VAL A 131 11.26 -0.61 -9.94
C VAL A 131 11.19 -1.97 -10.60
N THR A 132 11.99 -2.17 -11.65
CA THR A 132 12.13 -3.45 -12.35
C THR A 132 13.14 -4.36 -11.64
N GLY A 133 12.94 -5.68 -11.74
CA GLY A 133 13.73 -6.70 -11.02
C GLY A 133 13.23 -7.02 -9.61
N LEU A 134 12.37 -6.19 -9.04
CA LEU A 134 11.81 -6.38 -7.70
C LEU A 134 10.86 -7.59 -7.62
N ASP A 135 10.02 -7.79 -8.64
CA ASP A 135 9.08 -8.92 -8.69
C ASP A 135 9.79 -10.28 -8.76
N GLU A 136 10.91 -10.34 -9.46
CA GLU A 136 11.70 -11.58 -9.60
C GLU A 136 12.38 -11.94 -8.29
N GLN A 137 12.97 -10.95 -7.60
CA GLN A 137 13.52 -11.15 -6.27
C GLN A 137 12.44 -11.52 -5.25
N LEU A 138 11.25 -10.90 -5.33
CA LEU A 138 10.11 -11.25 -4.47
C LEU A 138 9.68 -12.71 -4.65
N LYS A 139 9.63 -13.21 -5.89
CA LYS A 139 9.30 -14.63 -6.15
C LYS A 139 10.33 -15.56 -5.51
N GLY A 140 11.62 -15.29 -5.69
CA GLY A 140 12.69 -16.06 -5.05
C GLY A 140 12.62 -16.01 -3.51
N LEU A 141 12.30 -14.84 -2.95
CA LEU A 141 12.06 -14.68 -1.51
C LEU A 141 10.86 -15.51 -1.04
N LYS A 142 9.76 -15.51 -1.79
CA LYS A 142 8.57 -16.33 -1.47
C LYS A 142 8.86 -17.82 -1.52
N GLU A 143 9.70 -18.28 -2.44
CA GLU A 143 10.08 -19.69 -2.53
C GLU A 143 11.01 -20.11 -1.39
N THR A 144 11.96 -19.24 -1.02
CA THR A 144 12.98 -19.53 -0.01
C THR A 144 12.45 -19.35 1.42
N TYR A 145 11.60 -18.34 1.64
CA TYR A 145 11.11 -17.94 2.95
C TYR A 145 9.59 -18.04 3.05
N LYS A 146 9.01 -19.15 2.58
CA LYS A 146 7.55 -19.38 2.57
C LYS A 146 6.89 -19.05 3.91
N ASP A 147 7.52 -19.43 5.02
CA ASP A 147 7.00 -19.21 6.38
C ASP A 147 6.89 -17.72 6.78
N LEU A 148 7.66 -16.84 6.11
CA LEU A 148 7.66 -15.39 6.34
C LEU A 148 6.60 -14.65 5.51
N PHE A 149 5.87 -15.36 4.65
CA PHE A 149 4.72 -14.85 3.93
C PHE A 149 3.45 -15.51 4.47
N GLU A 150 2.37 -14.75 4.55
CA GLU A 150 1.09 -15.33 4.95
C GLU A 150 0.51 -16.18 3.81
N GLU A 151 0.23 -17.44 4.10
CA GLU A 151 -0.63 -18.26 3.24
C GLU A 151 -2.08 -17.77 3.36
N LYS A 152 -2.81 -17.74 2.24
CA LYS A 152 -4.26 -17.54 2.27
C LYS A 152 -4.88 -18.81 2.86
N ILE A 153 -5.01 -18.88 4.19
CA ILE A 153 -5.77 -19.93 4.85
C ILE A 153 -7.25 -19.69 4.52
N SER A 154 -7.77 -20.41 3.52
CA SER A 154 -9.22 -20.51 3.31
C SER A 154 -9.75 -21.62 4.22
N GLY A 155 -10.34 -21.26 5.35
CA GLY A 155 -11.11 -22.19 6.16
C GLY A 155 -12.50 -22.39 5.58
N ALA A 156 -12.94 -23.64 5.45
CA ALA A 156 -14.36 -23.94 5.27
C ALA A 156 -15.04 -24.00 6.65
N THR A 157 -16.22 -23.41 6.78
CA THR A 157 -17.03 -23.54 7.98
C THR A 157 -17.32 -25.03 8.23
N PRO A 158 -17.02 -25.59 9.42
CA PRO A 158 -17.27 -27.00 9.70
C PRO A 158 -18.77 -27.31 9.62
N ALA A 159 -19.11 -28.44 9.01
CA ALA A 159 -20.48 -28.91 8.97
C ALA A 159 -20.96 -29.21 10.40
N ASN A 160 -21.99 -28.50 10.86
CA ASN A 160 -22.62 -28.74 12.16
C ASN A 160 -23.35 -30.10 12.14
N PRO A 161 -22.95 -31.10 12.94
CA PRO A 161 -23.60 -32.41 12.96
C PRO A 161 -24.97 -32.41 13.65
N GLU A 162 -25.34 -31.34 14.36
CA GLU A 162 -26.68 -31.16 14.94
C GLU A 162 -27.67 -30.46 13.98
N GLY A 163 -27.26 -30.18 12.75
CA GLY A 163 -28.12 -29.65 11.69
C GLY A 163 -29.07 -30.72 11.15
N GLY A 164 -30.15 -30.97 11.89
CA GLY A 164 -31.28 -31.77 11.46
C GLY A 164 -31.72 -31.42 10.04
N SER A 165 -32.07 -32.48 9.31
CA SER A 165 -32.61 -32.55 7.95
C SER A 165 -33.08 -31.22 7.34
N LYS A 166 -32.64 -30.97 6.10
CA LYS A 166 -33.12 -29.92 5.19
C LYS A 166 -34.65 -29.95 5.06
N GLY A 167 -35.33 -29.31 6.00
CA GLY A 167 -36.72 -28.90 5.90
C GLY A 167 -36.73 -27.39 5.97
N ASN A 168 -37.03 -26.73 4.86
CA ASN A 168 -37.25 -25.29 4.83
C ASN A 168 -38.42 -24.95 5.76
N ASN A 169 -38.14 -24.52 6.99
CA ASN A 169 -39.17 -24.07 7.92
C ASN A 169 -38.72 -22.88 8.78
N THR A 170 -37.77 -22.06 8.30
CA THR A 170 -37.46 -20.79 8.96
C THR A 170 -38.53 -19.74 8.65
N TYR A 171 -38.91 -18.98 9.68
CA TYR A 171 -39.81 -17.83 9.59
C TYR A 171 -39.35 -16.79 8.55
N GLU A 172 -38.04 -16.74 8.28
CA GLU A 172 -37.45 -15.96 7.18
C GLU A 172 -37.90 -16.40 5.78
N ALA A 173 -38.12 -17.69 5.54
CA ALA A 173 -38.59 -18.18 4.23
C ALA A 173 -40.06 -17.83 3.97
N LEU A 174 -40.88 -17.71 5.02
CA LEU A 174 -42.24 -17.17 4.94
C LEU A 174 -42.21 -15.66 4.68
N MET A 175 -41.37 -14.93 5.41
CA MET A 175 -41.25 -13.47 5.27
C MET A 175 -40.74 -13.08 3.87
N ALA A 176 -39.85 -13.89 3.29
CA ALA A 176 -39.29 -13.66 1.96
C ALA A 176 -40.24 -14.01 0.80
N ASN A 177 -41.29 -14.81 1.04
CA ASN A 177 -42.28 -15.19 0.01
C ASN A 177 -43.68 -14.60 0.26
N ALA A 178 -43.87 -13.84 1.34
CA ALA A 178 -45.15 -13.24 1.70
C ALA A 178 -45.71 -12.29 0.63
N ASP A 179 -44.85 -11.65 -0.16
CA ASP A 179 -45.26 -10.77 -1.26
C ASP A 179 -45.74 -11.53 -2.52
N ASN A 180 -45.50 -12.84 -2.61
CA ASN A 180 -45.83 -13.69 -3.75
C ASN A 180 -46.87 -14.78 -3.44
N MET A 181 -47.47 -14.77 -2.25
CA MET A 181 -48.45 -15.77 -1.79
C MET A 181 -49.73 -15.10 -1.30
N SER A 182 -50.89 -15.75 -1.48
CA SER A 182 -52.15 -15.23 -0.92
C SER A 182 -52.19 -15.34 0.60
N ALA A 183 -53.01 -14.51 1.24
CA ALA A 183 -53.20 -14.55 2.69
C ALA A 183 -53.67 -15.94 3.19
N GLU A 184 -54.43 -16.68 2.39
CA GLU A 184 -54.84 -18.04 2.70
C GLU A 184 -53.67 -19.05 2.66
N GLU A 185 -52.74 -18.89 1.71
CA GLU A 185 -51.59 -19.79 1.54
C GLU A 185 -50.55 -19.61 2.65
N VAL A 186 -50.34 -18.36 3.08
CA VAL A 186 -49.46 -18.03 4.22
C VAL A 186 -50.05 -18.59 5.53
N ALA A 187 -51.37 -18.45 5.74
CA ALA A 187 -52.04 -18.99 6.92
C ALA A 187 -51.98 -20.52 6.98
N ALA A 188 -52.11 -21.20 5.83
CA ALA A 188 -51.98 -22.66 5.75
C ALA A 188 -50.58 -23.16 6.09
N GLN A 189 -49.52 -22.49 5.61
CA GLN A 189 -48.14 -22.84 5.96
C GLN A 189 -47.82 -22.56 7.44
N PHE A 190 -48.36 -21.50 8.02
CA PHE A 190 -48.16 -21.18 9.43
C PHE A 190 -48.82 -22.21 10.36
N MET A 191 -50.03 -22.68 10.02
CA MET A 191 -50.70 -23.75 10.76
C MET A 191 -49.97 -25.10 10.64
N ALA A 192 -49.39 -25.40 9.47
CA ALA A 192 -48.59 -26.61 9.28
C ALA A 192 -47.31 -26.63 10.14
N MET A 193 -46.73 -25.46 10.46
CA MET A 193 -45.58 -25.37 11.37
C MET A 193 -45.94 -25.59 12.84
N GLN A 194 -47.16 -25.26 13.28
CA GLN A 194 -47.57 -25.48 14.68
C GLN A 194 -47.86 -26.94 15.01
N ASN A 195 -48.20 -27.76 14.01
CA ASN A 195 -48.55 -29.17 14.19
C ASN A 195 -47.35 -30.14 14.13
N ASN A 196 -46.12 -29.65 13.93
CA ASN A 196 -44.93 -30.48 13.79
C ASN A 196 -44.00 -30.41 15.02
N LYS A 197 -44.58 -30.22 16.22
CA LYS A 197 -43.92 -30.33 17.53
C LYS A 197 -44.22 -31.67 18.19
#